data_AF-A0A4Q7QVH5-F1
#
_entry.id   AF-A0A4Q7QVH5-F1
#
_cell.length_a   1.000
_cell.length_b   1.000
_cell.length_c   1.000
_cell.angle_alpha   90.00
_cell.angle_beta   90.00
_cell.angle_gamma   90.00
#
_symmetry.space_group_name_H-M   'P 1'
#
loop_
_entity.id
_entity.type
_entity.pdbx_description
1 polymer ?
#
loop_
_entity_poly.entity_id
_entity_poly.type
_entity_poly.pdbx_seq_one_letter_code
_entity_poly.pdbx_strand_id
1 'polypeptide(L)' 'MKIYLQPKGITLVGKAWQIKYILRNYMRQHELVQDWIDATAPKK' A
#
# COMPACT_ATOMS: atom_id res chain seq x y z
N MET A 1 10.78 7.06 2.48
CA MET A 1 9.94 5.95 2.00
C MET A 1 8.88 6.58 1.11
N LYS A 2 8.71 6.08 -0.12
CA LYS A 2 7.76 6.59 -1.11
C LYS A 2 6.82 5.46 -1.50
N ILE A 3 5.53 5.75 -1.63
CA ILE A 3 4.50 4.81 -2.07
C ILE A 3 3.95 5.35 -3.37
N TYR A 4 4.00 4.55 -4.43
CA TYR A 4 3.36 4.86 -5.71
C TYR A 4 2.18 3.93 -5.88
N LEU A 5 0.99 4.53 -5.97
CA LEU A 5 -0.22 3.80 -6.29
C LEU A 5 -0.44 3.80 -7.80
N GLN A 6 -0.68 2.61 -8.32
CA GLN A 6 -1.06 2.39 -9.70
C GLN A 6 -2.45 1.73 -9.72
N PRO A 7 -3.22 1.84 -10.81
CA PRO A 7 -4.57 1.28 -10.87
C PRO A 7 -4.66 -0.23 -10.62
N LYS A 8 -3.56 -0.97 -10.82
CA LYS A 8 -3.51 -2.44 -10.67
C LYS A 8 -2.44 -2.91 -9.68
N GLY A 9 -1.84 -2.00 -8.90
CA GLY A 9 -0.76 -2.39 -8.00
C GLY A 9 -0.17 -1.24 -7.21
N ILE A 10 0.74 -1.60 -6.29
CA ILE A 10 1.38 -0.65 -5.37
C ILE A 10 2.88 -0.87 -5.41
N THR A 11 3.64 0.19 -5.58
CA THR A 11 5.11 0.16 -5.53
C THR A 11 5.61 0.88 -4.29
N LEU A 12 6.32 0.16 -3.42
CA LEU A 12 6.93 0.69 -2.19
C LEU A 12 8.44 0.88 -2.41
N VAL A 13 8.94 2.11 -2.24
CA VAL A 13 10.37 2.43 -2.38
C VAL A 13 10.93 2.92 -1.04
N GLY A 14 11.90 2.20 -0.49
CA GLY A 14 12.53 2.55 0.78
C GLY A 14 13.45 1.46 1.33
N LYS A 15 13.87 1.61 2.58
CA LYS A 15 14.67 0.59 3.27
C LYS A 15 13.83 -0.68 3.47
N ALA A 16 14.45 -1.85 3.34
CA ALA A 16 13.75 -3.14 3.42
C ALA A 16 12.90 -3.29 4.69
N TRP A 17 13.40 -2.87 5.85
CA TRP A 17 12.65 -2.94 7.11
C TRP A 17 11.43 -2.02 7.11
N GLN A 18 11.50 -0.85 6.46
CA GLN A 18 10.38 0.10 6.36
C GLN A 18 9.26 -0.50 5.49
N ILE A 19 9.64 -1.14 4.39
CA ILE A 19 8.70 -1.84 3.49
C ILE A 19 8.00 -2.95 4.28
N LYS A 20 8.75 -3.77 5.01
CA LYS A 20 8.19 -4.87 5.83
C LYS A 20 7.25 -4.35 6.93
N TYR A 21 7.60 -3.24 7.57
CA TYR A 21 6.77 -2.61 8.59
C TYR A 21 5.44 -2.11 8.01
N ILE A 22 5.48 -1.42 6.86
CA ILE A 22 4.30 -0.90 6.18
C ILE A 22 3.37 -2.01 5.71
N LEU A 23 3.92 -3.05 5.08
CA LEU A 23 3.14 -4.21 4.64
C LEU A 23 2.41 -4.87 5.82
N ARG A 24 3.07 -5.03 6.98
CA ARG A 24 2.43 -5.57 8.19
C ARG A 24 1.32 -4.67 8.73
N ASN A 25 1.50 -3.36 8.63
CA ASN A 25 0.51 -2.39 9.09
C ASN A 25 -0.75 -2.44 8.21
N TYR A 26 -0.57 -2.40 6.89
CA TYR A 26 -1.69 -2.41 5.94
C TYR A 26 -2.39 -3.77 5.83
N MET A 27 -1.69 -4.89 6.05
CA MET A 27 -2.30 -6.22 6.15
C MET A 27 -3.30 -6.35 7.30
N ARG A 28 -3.21 -5.50 8.34
CA ARG A 28 -4.22 -5.43 9.41
C ARG A 28 -5.42 -4.57 9.03
N GLN A 29 -5.27 -3.68 8.07
CA GLN A 29 -6.27 -2.69 7.67
C GLN A 29 -7.03 -3.12 6.42
N HIS A 30 -6.42 -3.94 5.57
CA HIS A 30 -6.96 -4.42 4.31
C HIS A 30 -6.68 -5.90 4.16
N GLU A 31 -7.70 -6.67 3.77
CA GLU A 31 -7.56 -8.10 3.49
C GLU A 31 -6.98 -8.31 2.09
N LEU A 32 -7.42 -7.50 1.11
CA LEU A 32 -6.95 -7.57 -0.26
C LEU A 32 -6.11 -6.34 -0.63
N VAL A 33 -5.21 -6.53 -1.61
CA VAL A 33 -4.45 -5.42 -2.21
C VAL A 33 -5.39 -4.46 -2.95
N GLN A 34 -6.50 -4.97 -3.51
CA GLN A 34 -7.52 -4.15 -4.15
C GLN A 34 -8.15 -3.17 -3.15
N ASP A 35 -8.55 -3.64 -1.96
CA ASP A 35 -9.11 -2.79 -0.90
C ASP A 35 -8.14 -1.67 -0.50
N TRP A 36 -6.83 -1.96 -0.50
CA TRP A 36 -5.82 -0.97 -0.21
C TRP A 36 -5.72 0.10 -1.32
N ILE A 37 -5.79 -0.32 -2.59
CA ILE A 37 -5.82 0.60 -3.74
C ILE A 37 -7.07 1.48 -3.66
N ASP A 38 -8.24 0.89 -3.42
CA ASP A 38 -9.53 1.58 -3.38
C ASP A 38 -9.66 2.54 -2.19
N ALA A 39 -9.13 2.16 -1.01
CA ALA A 39 -9.11 3.01 0.18
C ALA A 39 -8.21 4.25 0.02
N THR A 40 -7.19 4.15 -0.82
CA THR A 40 -6.20 5.22 -1.03
C THR A 40 -6.48 6.02 -2.30
N ALA A 41 -7.36 5.53 -3.17
CA ALA A 41 -7.81 6.24 -4.35
C ALA A 41 -8.62 7.48 -3.92
N PRO A 42 -8.32 8.69 -4.44
CA PRO A 42 -9.14 9.85 -4.18
C PRO A 42 -10.54 9.62 -4.75
N LYS A 43 -11.57 9.65 -3.90
CA LYS A 43 -12.97 9.68 -4.33
C LYS A 43 -13.15 10.92 -5.22
N LYS A 44 -13.36 10.69 -6.52
CA LYS A 44 -13.82 11.72 -7.46
C LYS A 44 -15.28 12.07 -7.18
#